data_AF-A0A9W8EFU1-F1
#
_entry.id   AF-A0A9W8EFU1-F1
#
_cell.length_a   1.000
_cell.length_b   1.000
_cell.length_c   1.000
_cell.angle_alpha   90.00
_cell.angle_beta   90.00
_cell.angle_gamma   90.00
#
_symmetry.space_group_name_H-M   'P 1'
#
loop_
_entity.id
_entity.type
_entity.pdbx_description
1 polymer ?
#
loop_
_entity_poly.entity_id
_entity_poly.type
_entity_poly.pdbx_seq_one_letter_code
_entity_poly.pdbx_strand_id
1 'polypeptide(L)'
;MSQKARQKASGMSRELTSLYLENQAIPVPLDLFQAKPKFGSKAERWVWRGFKSSARPDNLVLHHWAKANEHYDDYFYARYNARATPCHYSDEEYD
;
A
#
# COMPACT_ATOMS: atom_id res chain seq x y z
N MET A 1 43.04 -15.41 32.99
CA MET A 1 42.89 -13.95 32.84
C MET A 1 41.71 -13.51 33.70
N SER A 2 41.96 -12.66 34.70
CA SER A 2 40.98 -12.30 35.73
C SER A 2 40.00 -11.24 35.21
N GLN A 3 38.68 -11.52 35.23
CA GLN A 3 37.65 -10.53 34.88
C GLN A 3 37.58 -9.46 35.99
N LYS A 4 37.88 -8.20 35.65
CA LYS A 4 37.71 -7.07 36.58
C LYS A 4 36.23 -6.87 36.89
N ALA A 5 35.87 -6.92 38.17
CA ALA A 5 34.53 -6.55 38.64
C ALA A 5 34.25 -5.08 38.28
N ARG A 6 33.16 -4.84 37.54
CA ARG A 6 32.71 -3.51 37.13
C ARG A 6 32.35 -2.70 38.38
N GLN A 7 32.99 -1.55 38.57
CA GLN A 7 32.79 -0.69 39.73
C GLN A 7 31.33 -0.18 39.76
N LYS A 8 30.70 -0.23 40.94
CA LYS A 8 29.37 0.35 41.17
C LYS A 8 29.47 1.87 41.04
N ALA A 9 28.51 2.50 40.37
CA ALA A 9 28.39 3.96 40.39
C ALA A 9 28.10 4.42 41.83
N SER A 10 28.98 5.24 42.39
CA SER A 10 28.81 5.81 43.74
C SER A 10 27.51 6.60 43.80
N GLY A 11 26.65 6.32 44.77
CA GLY A 11 25.37 7.01 44.99
C GLY A 11 24.12 6.29 44.45
N MET A 12 24.26 5.15 43.76
CA MET A 12 23.10 4.37 43.30
C MET A 12 22.99 3.04 44.07
N SER A 13 21.79 2.73 44.59
CA SER A 13 21.56 1.48 45.30
C SER A 13 21.71 0.28 44.35
N ARG A 14 22.11 -0.88 44.90
CA ARG A 14 22.35 -2.09 44.10
C ARG A 14 21.07 -2.55 43.37
N GLU A 15 19.91 -2.37 43.99
CA GLU A 15 18.60 -2.71 43.43
C GLU A 15 18.22 -1.81 42.27
N LEU A 16 18.41 -0.48 42.41
CA LEU A 16 18.19 0.46 41.31
C LEU A 16 19.14 0.23 40.13
N THR A 17 20.38 -0.19 40.41
CA THR A 17 21.35 -0.52 39.35
C THR A 17 20.93 -1.78 38.57
N SER A 18 20.43 -2.81 39.28
CA SER A 18 19.90 -4.02 38.63
C SER A 18 18.66 -3.70 37.79
N LEU A 19 17.71 -2.96 38.35
CA LEU A 19 16.47 -2.58 37.64
C LEU A 19 16.76 -1.72 36.40
N TYR A 20 17.68 -0.77 36.49
CA TYR A 20 18.04 0.09 35.36
C TYR A 20 18.76 -0.70 34.26
N LEU A 21 19.56 -1.71 34.60
CA LEU A 21 20.24 -2.56 33.61
C LEU A 21 19.29 -3.59 32.98
N GLU A 22 18.37 -4.14 33.77
CA GLU A 22 17.39 -5.14 33.33
C GLU A 22 16.29 -4.54 32.45
N ASN A 23 15.92 -3.27 32.68
CA ASN A 23 14.90 -2.55 31.90
C ASN A 23 15.46 -1.56 30.88
N GLN A 24 16.77 -1.60 30.61
CA GLN A 24 17.32 -0.85 29.48
C GLN A 24 16.78 -1.48 28.20
N ALA A 25 15.93 -0.75 27.48
CA ALA A 25 15.51 -1.13 26.15
C ALA A 25 16.78 -1.37 25.32
N ILE A 26 17.00 -2.62 24.93
CA ILE A 26 18.06 -2.97 24.00
C ILE A 26 17.74 -2.17 22.73
N PRO A 27 18.60 -1.23 22.29
CA PRO A 27 18.37 -0.57 21.02
C PRO A 27 18.49 -1.66 19.96
N VAL A 28 17.35 -2.19 19.51
CA VAL A 28 17.29 -3.05 18.35
C VAL A 28 17.73 -2.15 17.20
N PRO A 29 18.86 -2.45 16.53
CA PRO A 29 19.21 -1.74 15.32
C PRO A 29 18.11 -2.06 14.32
N LEU A 30 17.19 -1.13 14.13
CA LEU A 30 16.32 -1.17 12.98
C LEU A 30 17.23 -0.81 11.80
N ASP A 31 17.51 -1.79 10.95
CA ASP A 31 18.00 -1.53 9.60
C ASP A 31 16.90 -0.76 8.88
N LEU A 32 16.90 0.56 9.08
CA LEU A 32 16.06 1.46 8.34
C LEU A 32 16.46 1.25 6.88
N PHE A 33 15.57 0.66 6.10
CA PHE A 33 15.79 0.44 4.68
C PHE A 33 15.89 1.80 3.98
N GLN A 34 17.08 2.38 3.97
CA GLN A 34 17.37 3.70 3.39
C GLN A 34 17.60 3.63 1.87
N ALA A 35 17.51 2.43 1.28
CA ALA A 35 17.67 2.27 -0.15
C ALA A 35 16.38 2.69 -0.85
N LYS A 36 16.30 3.97 -1.23
CA LYS A 36 15.34 4.41 -2.24
C LYS A 36 15.52 3.52 -3.48
N PRO A 37 14.49 2.76 -3.89
CA PRO A 37 14.61 1.90 -5.05
C PRO A 37 14.99 2.74 -6.26
N LYS A 38 16.13 2.41 -6.87
CA LYS A 38 16.60 3.05 -8.10
C LYS A 38 15.81 2.44 -9.26
N PHE A 39 14.65 3.02 -9.54
CA PHE A 39 13.96 2.74 -10.80
C PHE A 39 14.81 3.34 -11.93
N GLY A 40 15.58 2.50 -12.62
CA GLY A 40 16.48 2.90 -13.70
C GLY A 40 15.78 3.37 -14.98
N SER A 41 14.45 3.42 -14.98
CA SER A 41 13.64 3.89 -16.12
C SER A 41 13.19 5.33 -15.90
N LYS A 42 13.13 6.10 -17.01
CA LYS A 42 12.47 7.40 -17.01
C LYS A 42 11.01 7.21 -16.58
N ALA A 43 10.54 8.04 -15.65
CA ALA A 43 9.16 8.04 -15.24
C ALA A 43 8.25 8.28 -16.45
N GLU A 44 7.26 7.41 -16.63
CA GLU A 44 6.32 7.51 -17.72
C GLU A 44 5.36 8.69 -17.48
N ARG A 45 5.12 9.49 -18.52
CA ARG A 45 4.23 10.65 -18.41
C ARG A 45 2.78 10.17 -18.35
N TRP A 46 2.02 10.72 -17.41
CA TRP A 46 0.59 10.51 -17.28
C TRP A 46 -0.18 11.69 -17.87
N VAL A 47 -1.29 11.39 -18.55
CA VAL A 47 -2.17 12.39 -19.17
C VAL A 47 -3.61 12.11 -18.80
N TRP A 48 -4.39 13.17 -18.62
CA TRP A 48 -5.84 13.08 -18.45
C TRP A 48 -6.47 12.83 -19.82
N ARG A 49 -6.91 11.60 -20.09
CA ARG A 49 -7.37 11.17 -21.41
C ARG A 49 -8.87 10.89 -21.40
N GLY A 50 -9.57 11.48 -22.37
CA GLY A 50 -10.95 11.15 -22.68
C GLY A 50 -11.05 9.82 -23.43
N PHE A 51 -12.01 8.97 -23.08
CA PHE A 51 -12.25 7.68 -23.72
C PHE A 51 -13.75 7.40 -23.84
N LYS A 52 -14.07 6.52 -24.79
CA LYS A 52 -15.38 5.89 -24.95
C LYS A 52 -15.23 4.41 -24.65
N SER A 53 -16.29 3.78 -24.15
CA SER A 53 -16.28 2.37 -23.76
C SER A 53 -17.42 1.65 -24.45
N SER A 54 -17.11 0.59 -25.21
CA SER A 54 -18.11 -0.26 -25.85
C SER A 54 -19.06 -0.94 -24.86
N ALA A 55 -18.67 -1.03 -23.58
CA ALA A 55 -19.51 -1.55 -22.51
C ALA A 55 -20.78 -0.70 -22.29
N ARG A 56 -20.77 0.57 -22.68
CA ARG A 56 -21.88 1.49 -22.45
C ARG A 56 -22.62 1.80 -23.76
N PRO A 57 -23.97 1.78 -23.75
CA PRO A 57 -24.78 2.10 -24.93
C PRO A 57 -24.98 3.61 -25.17
N ASP A 58 -24.68 4.46 -24.19
CA ASP A 58 -24.98 5.90 -24.20
C ASP A 58 -23.87 6.78 -24.82
N ASN A 59 -22.79 6.17 -25.32
CA ASN A 59 -21.67 6.85 -25.99
C ASN A 59 -21.04 8.00 -25.15
N LEU A 60 -21.19 7.94 -23.82
CA LEU A 60 -20.67 8.98 -22.94
C LEU A 60 -19.13 8.99 -22.95
N VAL A 61 -18.55 10.18 -23.09
CA VAL A 61 -17.11 10.39 -22.98
C VAL A 61 -16.75 10.51 -21.51
N LEU A 62 -15.93 9.58 -21.02
CA LEU A 62 -15.37 9.59 -19.67
C LEU A 62 -13.90 9.94 -19.72
N HIS A 63 -13.32 10.30 -18.58
CA HIS A 63 -11.90 10.62 -18.49
C HIS A 63 -11.20 9.80 -17.41
N HIS A 64 -9.95 9.42 -17.67
CA HIS A 64 -9.08 8.77 -16.69
C HIS A 64 -7.62 9.18 -16.90
N TRP A 65 -6.77 8.92 -15.90
CA TRP A 65 -5.33 9.02 -16.05
C TRP A 65 -4.82 7.81 -16.82
N ALA A 66 -4.16 8.06 -17.95
CA ALA A 66 -3.53 7.04 -18.78
C ALA A 66 -2.06 7.40 -19.01
N LYS A 67 -1.24 6.39 -19.32
CA LYS A 67 0.13 6.61 -19.75
C LYS A 67 0.12 7.27 -21.14
N ALA A 68 1.06 8.19 -21.37
CA ALA A 68 1.09 9.00 -22.60
C ALA A 68 1.34 8.16 -23.87
N ASN A 69 2.11 7.07 -23.78
CA ASN A 69 2.46 6.18 -24.89
C ASN A 69 1.44 5.04 -25.12
N GLU A 70 0.53 4.85 -24.18
CA GLU A 70 -0.41 3.76 -24.22
C GLU A 70 -1.50 4.11 -25.23
N HIS A 71 -1.84 3.20 -26.14
CA HIS A 71 -2.89 3.37 -27.14
C HIS A 71 -3.81 2.17 -27.07
N TYR A 72 -5.11 2.43 -26.97
CA TYR A 72 -6.15 1.42 -26.90
C TYR A 72 -7.20 1.74 -27.96
N ASP A 73 -7.60 0.74 -28.75
CA ASP A 73 -8.67 0.90 -29.73
C ASP A 73 -10.04 1.02 -29.04
N ASP A 74 -10.24 0.31 -27.92
CA ASP A 74 -11.40 0.40 -27.04
C ASP A 74 -10.96 0.33 -25.57
N TYR A 75 -11.81 0.76 -24.64
CA TYR A 75 -11.49 0.76 -23.22
C TYR A 75 -11.20 -0.66 -22.71
N PHE A 76 -10.01 -0.87 -22.14
CA PHE A 76 -9.51 -2.19 -21.76
C PHE A 76 -10.48 -2.98 -20.86
N TYR A 77 -11.18 -2.29 -19.96
CA TYR A 77 -12.11 -2.92 -19.03
C TYR A 77 -13.52 -3.16 -19.62
N ALA A 78 -13.78 -2.73 -20.86
CA ALA A 78 -15.06 -2.97 -21.51
C ALA A 78 -15.39 -4.47 -21.63
N ARG A 79 -14.36 -5.32 -21.75
CA ARG A 79 -14.49 -6.78 -21.79
C ARG A 79 -15.08 -7.41 -20.52
N TYR A 80 -15.05 -6.69 -19.40
CA TYR A 80 -15.54 -7.17 -18.11
C TYR A 80 -16.94 -6.68 -17.77
N ASN A 81 -17.66 -6.12 -18.75
CA ASN A 81 -19.01 -5.64 -18.55
C ASN A 81 -20.00 -6.81 -18.38
N ALA A 82 -20.15 -7.29 -17.16
CA ALA A 82 -21.18 -8.26 -16.80
C ALA A 82 -22.54 -7.56 -16.73
N ARG A 83 -23.45 -7.91 -17.64
CA ARG A 83 -24.84 -7.45 -17.58
C ARG A 83 -25.63 -8.37 -16.65
N ALA A 84 -25.93 -7.89 -15.45
CA ALA A 84 -26.85 -8.57 -14.55
C ALA A 84 -28.29 -8.28 -15.00
N THR A 85 -29.09 -9.34 -15.16
CA THR A 85 -30.54 -9.19 -15.30
C THR A 85 -31.09 -8.69 -13.96
N PRO A 86 -31.85 -7.59 -13.92
CA PRO A 86 -32.53 -7.16 -12.70
C PRO A 86 -33.41 -8.31 -12.19
N CYS A 87 -33.38 -8.59 -10.88
CA CYS A 87 -34.35 -9.48 -10.27
C CYS A 87 -35.75 -8.87 -10.44
N HIS A 88 -36.66 -9.62 -11.06
CA HIS A 88 -38.05 -9.25 -11.15
C HIS A 88 -38.80 -10.02 -10.06
N TYR A 89 -39.47 -9.30 -9.16
CA TYR A 89 -40.36 -9.88 -8.17
C TYR A 89 -41.78 -9.68 -8.69
N SER A 90 -42.53 -10.76 -8.83
CA SER A 90 -43.96 -10.73 -9.13
C SER A 90 -44.75 -11.11 -7.87
N ASP A 91 -45.89 -10.46 -7.65
CA ASP A 91 -46.77 -10.77 -6.51
C ASP A 91 -47.23 -12.24 -6.53
N GLU A 92 -47.36 -12.83 -7.71
CA GLU A 92 -47.69 -14.25 -7.96
C GLU A 92 -46.68 -15.25 -7.35
N GLU A 93 -45.45 -14.83 -7.05
CA GLU A 93 -44.41 -15.67 -6.44
C GLU A 93 -44.57 -15.78 -4.91
N TYR A 94 -45.45 -14.95 -4.33
CA TYR A 94 -45.70 -14.85 -2.90
C TYR A 94 -47.07 -15.41 -2.46
N ASP A 95 -47.92 -15.81 -3.41
CA ASP A 95 -49.21 -16.50 -3.18
C ASP A 95 -49.07 -18.03 -3.29
#